data_AF-A0A0Q6FJ60-F1
#
_entry.id   AF-A0A0Q6FJ60-F1
#
_cell.length_a   1.000
_cell.length_b   1.000
_cell.length_c   1.000
_cell.angle_alpha   90.00
_cell.angle_beta   90.00
_cell.angle_gamma   90.00
#
_symmetry.space_group_name_H-M   'P 1'
#
loop_
_entity.id
_entity.type
_entity.pdbx_description
1 polymer ?
#
loop_
_entity_poly.entity_id
_entity_poly.type
_entity_poly.pdbx_seq_one_letter_code
_entity_poly.pdbx_strand_id
1 'polypeptide(L)'
;MPRRRASTGLKVFVVGLVVVLLAGVVGVGVLVVRVVGDLQATGGDDAPVASGDRDPGSGSGDNGGSGDGGSTATAPPGDVPLLAEQWQDGDDTFVFELEGLADSFRGPDHWGCARMDATATSSRWACTDEGGSFPPKPRNDPPTVGRIETHACPAPCAIADEASLERYAGSFAPLVGRLRQLDDRTWWLDAPADDRGLTPMVMARNYDSDDDQQPDQVLFAFFSASAPDVEMAGKTMRDLYDRQR
;
A
#
# COMPACT_ATOMS: atom_id res chain seq x y z
N MET A 1 -37.73 -31.90 33.26
CA MET A 1 -36.86 -32.32 32.14
C MET A 1 -37.66 -32.33 30.83
N PRO A 2 -37.39 -31.41 29.89
CA PRO A 2 -37.74 -31.60 28.48
C PRO A 2 -36.48 -31.67 27.61
N ARG A 3 -36.34 -32.77 26.85
CA ARG A 3 -35.28 -32.97 25.85
C ARG A 3 -35.60 -32.14 24.60
N ARG A 4 -34.72 -31.21 24.22
CA ARG A 4 -34.78 -30.51 22.93
C ARG A 4 -34.32 -31.46 21.82
N ARG A 5 -35.22 -31.75 20.86
CA ARG A 5 -34.88 -32.29 19.54
C ARG A 5 -34.37 -31.11 18.69
N ALA A 6 -33.12 -31.17 18.28
CA ALA A 6 -32.55 -30.29 17.26
C ALA A 6 -31.63 -31.13 16.38
N SER A 7 -32.16 -31.78 15.35
CA SER A 7 -31.33 -32.50 14.36
C SER A 7 -31.81 -32.37 12.91
N THR A 8 -32.87 -31.60 12.65
CA THR A 8 -33.43 -31.47 11.31
C THR A 8 -32.92 -30.22 10.58
N GLY A 9 -32.65 -29.12 11.28
CA GLY A 9 -32.22 -27.85 10.66
C GLY A 9 -30.80 -27.89 10.06
N LEU A 10 -29.87 -28.62 10.70
CA LEU A 10 -28.47 -28.68 10.27
C LEU A 10 -28.30 -29.43 8.93
N LYS A 11 -29.13 -30.45 8.67
CA LYS A 11 -29.03 -31.25 7.44
C LYS A 11 -29.48 -30.47 6.19
N VAL A 12 -30.45 -29.57 6.34
CA VAL A 12 -30.94 -28.74 5.21
C VAL A 12 -29.91 -27.69 4.82
N PHE A 13 -29.19 -27.12 5.81
CA PHE A 13 -28.16 -26.11 5.55
C PHE A 13 -26.94 -26.69 4.82
N VAL A 14 -26.48 -27.88 5.22
CA VAL A 14 -25.33 -28.55 4.59
C VAL A 14 -25.62 -28.94 3.14
N VAL A 15 -26.83 -29.43 2.83
CA VAL A 15 -27.20 -29.78 1.46
C VAL A 15 -27.29 -28.54 0.56
N GLY A 16 -27.81 -27.42 1.07
CA GLY A 16 -27.86 -26.16 0.32
C GLY A 16 -26.47 -25.61 -0.03
N LEU A 17 -25.53 -25.65 0.93
CA LEU A 17 -24.16 -25.16 0.74
C LEU A 17 -23.40 -25.94 -0.35
N VAL A 18 -23.56 -27.26 -0.39
CA VAL A 18 -22.91 -28.13 -1.39
C VAL A 18 -23.41 -27.85 -2.81
N VAL A 19 -24.71 -27.59 -2.98
CA VAL A 19 -25.29 -27.27 -4.30
C VAL A 19 -24.79 -25.91 -4.81
N VAL A 20 -24.68 -24.90 -3.94
CA VAL A 20 -24.17 -23.57 -4.31
C VAL A 20 -22.68 -23.65 -4.71
N LEU A 21 -21.87 -24.41 -3.96
CA LEU A 21 -20.46 -24.62 -4.29
C LEU A 21 -20.27 -25.33 -5.63
N LEU A 22 -21.06 -26.37 -5.92
CA LEU A 22 -20.97 -27.09 -7.20
C LEU A 22 -21.39 -26.24 -8.40
N ALA A 23 -22.39 -25.35 -8.23
CA ALA A 23 -22.79 -24.42 -9.29
C ALA A 23 -21.72 -23.35 -9.58
N GLY A 24 -20.99 -22.89 -8.56
CA GLY A 24 -19.90 -21.92 -8.70
C GLY A 24 -18.71 -22.45 -9.51
N VAL A 25 -18.34 -23.73 -9.32
CA VAL A 25 -17.21 -24.35 -10.03
C VAL A 25 -17.47 -24.49 -11.54
N VAL A 26 -18.71 -24.77 -11.94
CA VAL A 26 -19.08 -24.87 -13.37
C VAL A 26 -19.09 -23.50 -14.05
N GLY A 27 -19.44 -22.43 -13.33
CA GLY A 27 -19.44 -21.06 -13.86
C GLY A 27 -18.03 -20.53 -14.19
N VAL A 28 -17.04 -20.86 -13.35
CA VAL A 28 -15.64 -20.42 -13.56
C VAL A 28 -15.00 -21.17 -14.74
N GLY A 29 -15.33 -22.45 -14.93
CA GLY A 29 -14.77 -23.26 -16.04
C GLY A 29 -15.14 -22.76 -17.43
N VAL A 30 -16.33 -22.19 -17.62
CA VAL A 30 -16.78 -21.67 -18.94
C VAL A 30 -16.13 -20.32 -19.28
N LEU A 31 -15.75 -19.51 -18.28
CA LEU A 31 -15.11 -18.22 -18.50
C LEU A 31 -13.64 -18.36 -18.94
N VAL A 32 -12.91 -19.34 -18.38
CA VAL A 32 -11.47 -19.54 -18.68
C VAL A 32 -11.25 -20.04 -20.12
N VAL A 33 -12.14 -20.87 -20.66
CA VAL A 33 -12.01 -21.38 -22.05
C VAL A 33 -12.27 -20.28 -23.09
N ARG A 34 -13.05 -19.25 -22.77
CA ARG A 34 -13.34 -18.13 -23.69
C ARG A 34 -12.19 -17.12 -23.79
N VAL A 35 -11.40 -16.91 -22.74
CA VAL A 35 -10.34 -15.89 -22.72
C VAL A 35 -9.01 -16.42 -23.27
N VAL A 36 -8.73 -17.72 -23.12
CA VAL A 36 -7.48 -18.32 -23.64
C VAL A 36 -7.56 -18.65 -25.15
N GLY A 37 -8.77 -18.74 -25.71
CA GLY A 37 -8.97 -18.99 -27.15
C GLY A 37 -8.71 -17.79 -28.08
N ASP A 38 -8.76 -16.56 -27.57
CA ASP A 38 -8.68 -15.33 -28.39
C ASP A 38 -7.26 -14.73 -28.49
N LEU A 39 -6.25 -15.34 -27.86
CA LEU A 39 -4.86 -14.84 -27.89
C LEU A 39 -3.94 -15.57 -28.90
N GLN A 40 -4.48 -16.48 -29.71
CA GLN A 40 -3.70 -17.25 -30.70
C GLN A 40 -3.93 -16.84 -32.18
N ALA A 41 -4.47 -15.64 -32.44
CA ALA A 41 -4.82 -15.21 -33.79
C ALA A 41 -4.33 -13.80 -34.17
N THR A 42 -3.05 -13.46 -33.93
CA THR A 42 -2.37 -12.34 -34.61
C THR A 42 -0.87 -12.61 -34.73
N GLY A 43 -0.50 -13.46 -35.69
CA GLY A 43 0.88 -13.65 -36.15
C GLY A 43 1.07 -13.12 -37.58
N GLY A 44 2.28 -12.59 -37.83
CA GLY A 44 2.82 -12.17 -39.14
C GLY A 44 2.60 -10.70 -39.49
N ASP A 45 3.52 -9.95 -40.11
CA ASP A 45 4.95 -10.09 -40.43
C ASP A 45 5.40 -8.72 -41.02
N ASP A 46 6.71 -8.57 -41.23
CA ASP A 46 7.43 -7.61 -42.09
C ASP A 46 7.88 -6.22 -41.57
N ALA A 47 9.21 -6.13 -41.39
CA ALA A 47 10.04 -4.93 -41.56
C ALA A 47 10.29 -4.67 -43.07
N PRO A 48 10.72 -3.45 -43.49
CA PRO A 48 12.17 -3.26 -43.62
C PRO A 48 12.71 -1.85 -43.33
N VAL A 49 14.05 -1.82 -43.29
CA VAL A 49 15.03 -0.78 -42.97
C VAL A 49 15.10 0.38 -43.99
N ALA A 50 15.44 1.59 -43.53
CA ALA A 50 16.16 2.57 -44.34
C ALA A 50 17.11 3.45 -43.49
N SER A 51 18.39 3.45 -43.89
CA SER A 51 19.53 4.18 -43.32
C SER A 51 19.58 5.65 -43.77
N GLY A 52 20.19 6.52 -42.97
CA GLY A 52 20.60 7.88 -43.35
C GLY A 52 21.65 8.45 -42.38
N ASP A 53 22.86 8.67 -42.90
CA ASP A 53 24.13 9.00 -42.23
C ASP A 53 24.44 10.53 -42.22
N ARG A 54 25.29 10.95 -41.25
CA ARG A 54 26.22 12.14 -41.19
C ARG A 54 25.61 13.54 -40.95
N ASP A 55 26.22 14.50 -40.23
CA ASP A 55 27.57 14.72 -39.65
C ASP A 55 27.51 15.88 -38.60
N PRO A 56 28.59 16.22 -37.86
CA PRO A 56 28.60 17.05 -36.66
C PRO A 56 28.83 18.54 -36.92
N GLY A 57 28.32 19.40 -36.02
CA GLY A 57 28.61 20.83 -36.00
C GLY A 57 28.92 21.32 -34.59
N SER A 58 30.21 21.55 -34.31
CA SER A 58 30.67 22.37 -33.18
C SER A 58 30.22 23.82 -33.35
N GLY A 59 29.73 24.42 -32.26
CA GLY A 59 29.48 25.86 -32.17
C GLY A 59 29.37 26.28 -30.71
N SER A 60 30.50 26.67 -30.13
CA SER A 60 30.58 27.36 -28.84
C SER A 60 29.90 28.73 -28.92
N GLY A 61 29.14 29.08 -27.90
CA GLY A 61 28.53 30.40 -27.75
C GLY A 61 27.98 30.59 -26.35
N ASP A 62 28.86 31.05 -25.45
CA ASP A 62 28.48 31.64 -24.16
C ASP A 62 27.55 32.83 -24.36
N ASN A 63 26.42 32.83 -23.65
CA ASN A 63 25.89 34.06 -23.05
C ASN A 63 24.91 33.70 -21.92
N GLY A 64 25.21 34.24 -20.74
CA GLY A 64 24.47 34.00 -19.52
C GLY A 64 23.04 34.53 -19.52
N GLY A 65 22.22 33.89 -18.71
CA GLY A 65 20.90 34.33 -18.31
C GLY A 65 20.48 33.55 -17.07
N SER A 66 20.55 34.21 -15.93
CA SER A 66 20.03 33.73 -14.65
C SER A 66 18.56 33.35 -14.79
N GLY A 67 18.19 32.14 -14.38
CA GLY A 67 16.81 31.67 -14.39
C GLY A 67 16.68 30.34 -13.67
N ASP A 68 15.65 30.26 -12.84
CA ASP A 68 15.25 29.18 -11.95
C ASP A 68 15.46 27.74 -12.46
N GLY A 69 15.76 26.85 -11.51
CA GLY A 69 15.68 25.41 -11.75
C GLY A 69 16.61 24.61 -10.85
N GLY A 70 16.51 24.80 -9.53
CA GLY A 70 17.14 23.90 -8.56
C GLY A 70 16.48 22.52 -8.59
N SER A 71 16.78 21.74 -9.63
CA SER A 71 16.63 20.30 -9.63
C SER A 71 17.66 19.74 -8.64
N THR A 72 17.25 19.49 -7.40
CA THR A 72 18.00 18.61 -6.51
C THR A 72 17.42 17.22 -6.62
N ALA A 73 17.83 16.52 -7.67
CA ALA A 73 17.78 15.08 -7.72
C ALA A 73 18.81 14.49 -6.75
N THR A 74 18.36 13.44 -6.06
CA THR A 74 19.15 12.34 -5.47
C THR A 74 19.80 12.59 -4.11
N ALA A 75 19.08 12.18 -3.05
CA ALA A 75 19.74 11.68 -1.83
C ALA A 75 20.21 10.23 -2.10
N PRO A 76 21.50 9.89 -1.88
CA PRO A 76 22.01 8.52 -1.95
C PRO A 76 21.50 7.65 -0.77
N PRO A 77 21.61 6.31 -0.84
CA PRO A 77 21.03 5.40 0.14
C PRO A 77 21.87 5.43 1.42
N GLY A 78 21.31 5.99 2.49
CA GLY A 78 21.93 6.08 3.79
C GLY A 78 21.19 7.12 4.62
N ASP A 79 20.44 6.65 5.59
CA ASP A 79 19.63 7.42 6.54
C ASP A 79 18.72 8.45 5.86
N VAL A 80 17.68 7.91 5.23
CA VAL A 80 16.47 8.67 4.97
C VAL A 80 16.02 9.34 6.28
N PRO A 81 15.96 10.68 6.35
CA PRO A 81 15.41 11.37 7.51
C PRO A 81 13.89 11.18 7.52
N LEU A 82 13.46 10.04 8.05
CA LEU A 82 12.08 9.85 8.48
C LEU A 82 11.81 10.81 9.64
N LEU A 83 10.63 11.41 9.63
CA LEU A 83 10.33 12.62 10.39
C LEU A 83 10.20 12.41 11.90
N ALA A 84 10.41 11.20 12.38
CA ALA A 84 10.28 10.85 13.77
C ALA A 84 11.42 9.96 14.23
N GLU A 85 11.71 10.09 15.53
CA GLU A 85 12.60 9.19 16.24
C GLU A 85 12.02 7.76 16.25
N GLN A 86 12.82 6.80 16.70
CA GLN A 86 12.34 5.45 16.97
C GLN A 86 11.70 5.41 18.37
N TRP A 87 10.76 4.48 18.56
CA TRP A 87 10.28 4.12 19.90
C TRP A 87 11.44 3.68 20.79
N GLN A 88 11.50 4.24 22.00
CA GLN A 88 12.52 3.95 23.02
C GLN A 88 12.02 2.94 24.05
N ASP A 89 12.97 2.34 24.77
CA ASP A 89 12.64 1.49 25.91
C ASP A 89 11.98 2.34 27.01
N GLY A 90 10.77 1.94 27.42
CA GLY A 90 9.98 2.66 28.42
C GLY A 90 8.91 3.59 27.85
N ASP A 91 8.81 3.74 26.53
CA ASP A 91 7.64 4.36 25.89
C ASP A 91 6.40 3.47 26.08
N ASP A 92 5.28 4.08 26.44
CA ASP A 92 3.97 3.41 26.58
C ASP A 92 3.45 3.01 25.19
N THR A 93 3.78 1.79 24.78
CA THR A 93 3.50 1.28 23.44
C THR A 93 2.79 -0.07 23.48
N PHE A 94 2.07 -0.37 22.41
CA PHE A 94 1.47 -1.67 22.13
C PHE A 94 2.04 -2.23 20.82
N VAL A 95 2.17 -3.56 20.74
CA VAL A 95 2.62 -4.26 19.54
C VAL A 95 1.40 -4.77 18.77
N PHE A 96 1.21 -4.24 17.56
CA PHE A 96 0.13 -4.60 16.66
C PHE A 96 0.55 -5.75 15.76
N GLU A 97 -0.22 -6.84 15.80
CA GLU A 97 -0.13 -7.96 14.88
C GLU A 97 -1.36 -7.96 13.96
N LEU A 98 -1.16 -7.58 12.70
CA LEU A 98 -2.25 -7.48 11.73
C LEU A 98 -2.23 -8.70 10.79
N GLU A 99 -3.34 -9.43 10.74
CA GLU A 99 -3.47 -10.65 9.93
C GLU A 99 -3.31 -10.37 8.42
N GLY A 100 -2.15 -10.69 7.84
CA GLY A 100 -1.82 -10.43 6.44
C GLY A 100 -0.79 -9.31 6.23
N LEU A 101 -0.24 -8.77 7.33
CA LEU A 101 1.02 -8.03 7.34
C LEU A 101 2.13 -9.00 7.81
N ALA A 102 3.32 -8.93 7.21
CA ALA A 102 4.40 -9.88 7.50
C ALA A 102 4.90 -9.74 8.95
N ASP A 103 5.23 -8.51 9.33
CA ASP A 103 5.73 -8.21 10.67
C ASP A 103 4.76 -7.39 11.51
N SER A 104 4.81 -7.62 12.83
CA SER A 104 4.17 -6.76 13.82
C SER A 104 4.81 -5.37 13.84
N PHE A 105 4.11 -4.35 14.35
CA PHE A 105 4.69 -3.01 14.54
C PHE A 105 4.26 -2.38 15.86
N ARG A 106 5.01 -1.39 16.32
CA ARG A 106 4.70 -0.63 17.55
C ARG A 106 3.90 0.62 17.23
N GLY A 107 2.88 0.85 18.04
CA GLY A 107 2.16 2.12 18.12
C GLY A 107 1.82 2.46 19.57
N PRO A 108 1.18 3.60 19.81
CA PRO A 108 0.76 3.97 21.15
C PRO A 108 -0.30 3.01 21.72
N ASP A 109 -0.29 2.85 23.04
CA ASP A 109 -1.11 1.88 23.78
C ASP A 109 -2.62 2.16 23.78
N HIS A 110 -3.00 3.39 23.46
CA HIS A 110 -4.39 3.83 23.31
C HIS A 110 -4.91 3.70 21.88
N TRP A 111 -4.12 3.16 20.94
CA TRP A 111 -4.61 2.85 19.60
C TRP A 111 -5.13 1.42 19.49
N GLY A 112 -6.14 1.24 18.64
CA GLY A 112 -6.65 -0.06 18.22
C GLY A 112 -6.78 -0.10 16.69
N CYS A 113 -6.44 -1.22 16.05
CA CYS A 113 -6.66 -1.40 14.62
C CYS A 113 -7.65 -2.53 14.35
N ALA A 114 -8.67 -2.26 13.55
CA ALA A 114 -9.69 -3.23 13.15
C ALA A 114 -9.60 -3.47 11.64
N ARG A 115 -9.65 -4.75 11.23
CA ARG A 115 -9.69 -5.10 9.80
C ARG A 115 -11.03 -4.67 9.21
N MET A 116 -10.97 -3.88 8.14
CA MET A 116 -12.15 -3.39 7.42
C MET A 116 -12.60 -4.39 6.37
N ASP A 117 -11.67 -4.79 5.50
CA ASP A 117 -11.89 -5.70 4.38
C ASP A 117 -10.63 -6.51 4.09
N ALA A 118 -10.84 -7.71 3.53
CA ALA A 118 -9.79 -8.60 3.08
C ALA A 118 -10.26 -9.37 1.85
N THR A 119 -9.34 -9.53 0.89
CA THR A 119 -9.49 -10.36 -0.30
C THR A 119 -8.33 -11.34 -0.36
N ALA A 120 -8.29 -12.19 -1.40
CA ALA A 120 -7.15 -13.08 -1.62
C ALA A 120 -5.83 -12.33 -1.89
N THR A 121 -5.90 -11.06 -2.28
CA THR A 121 -4.72 -10.28 -2.71
C THR A 121 -4.61 -8.95 -1.99
N SER A 122 -5.44 -8.64 -1.00
CA SER A 122 -5.35 -7.39 -0.27
C SER A 122 -5.98 -7.47 1.11
N SER A 123 -5.48 -6.68 2.04
CA SER A 123 -6.08 -6.48 3.36
C SER A 123 -6.05 -5.01 3.73
N ARG A 124 -7.08 -4.55 4.45
CA ARG A 124 -7.19 -3.16 4.91
C ARG A 124 -7.58 -3.11 6.37
N TRP A 125 -6.95 -2.20 7.10
CA TRP A 125 -7.25 -1.91 8.50
C TRP A 125 -7.52 -0.43 8.73
N ALA A 126 -8.44 -0.19 9.63
CA ALA A 126 -8.76 1.09 10.24
C ALA A 126 -8.13 1.14 11.62
N CYS A 127 -7.19 2.04 11.85
CA CYS A 127 -6.63 2.30 13.18
C CYS A 127 -7.37 3.49 13.80
N THR A 128 -7.73 3.36 15.08
CA THR A 128 -8.53 4.30 15.87
C THR A 128 -7.79 4.61 17.17
N ASP A 129 -8.01 5.81 17.72
CA ASP A 129 -7.55 6.19 19.05
C ASP A 129 -8.73 6.01 20.04
N GLU A 130 -8.55 5.12 21.00
CA GLU A 130 -9.53 4.77 22.04
C GLU A 130 -9.55 5.78 23.21
N GLY A 131 -8.56 6.69 23.30
CA GLY A 131 -8.37 7.65 24.39
C GLY A 131 -8.35 9.14 24.00
N GLY A 132 -8.35 9.52 22.71
CA GLY A 132 -7.98 10.89 22.32
C GLY A 132 -8.29 11.41 20.90
N SER A 133 -7.65 12.54 20.59
CA SER A 133 -7.96 13.78 19.84
C SER A 133 -8.38 13.73 18.37
N PHE A 134 -8.50 12.55 17.77
CA PHE A 134 -8.57 12.44 16.32
C PHE A 134 -9.96 12.73 15.75
N PRO A 135 -10.07 13.24 14.51
CA PRO A 135 -11.37 13.58 13.95
C PRO A 135 -12.25 12.33 13.81
N PRO A 136 -13.52 12.38 14.21
CA PRO A 136 -14.42 11.22 14.23
C PRO A 136 -14.88 10.74 12.83
N LYS A 137 -14.28 11.21 11.74
CA LYS A 137 -14.70 10.85 10.37
C LYS A 137 -13.51 10.74 9.42
N PRO A 138 -13.17 9.55 8.90
CA PRO A 138 -12.39 9.44 7.70
C PRO A 138 -13.29 9.67 6.48
N ARG A 139 -12.67 9.91 5.33
CA ARG A 139 -13.41 9.82 4.09
C ARG A 139 -13.77 8.35 3.85
N ASN A 140 -15.08 8.11 3.96
CA ASN A 140 -15.93 6.93 3.70
C ASN A 140 -16.09 5.83 4.80
N ASP A 141 -15.79 6.18 6.07
CA ASP A 141 -16.23 5.67 7.41
C ASP A 141 -16.14 4.15 7.75
N PRO A 142 -15.53 3.73 8.90
CA PRO A 142 -15.61 4.29 10.28
C PRO A 142 -14.37 5.11 10.71
N PRO A 143 -14.43 5.98 11.76
CA PRO A 143 -13.34 6.87 12.25
C PRO A 143 -11.97 6.22 12.23
N THR A 144 -10.98 6.82 11.58
CA THR A 144 -9.62 6.29 11.55
C THR A 144 -8.60 7.39 11.75
N VAL A 145 -7.74 7.22 12.73
CA VAL A 145 -6.50 7.98 12.93
C VAL A 145 -5.45 7.60 11.91
N GLY A 146 -5.54 6.35 11.43
CA GLY A 146 -4.74 5.87 10.32
C GLY A 146 -5.37 4.70 9.59
N ARG A 147 -4.87 4.46 8.39
CA ARG A 147 -5.27 3.35 7.53
C ARG A 147 -4.03 2.63 7.05
N ILE A 148 -4.09 1.32 7.10
CA ILE A 148 -3.06 0.44 6.59
C ILE A 148 -3.70 -0.44 5.51
N GLU A 149 -3.04 -0.60 4.37
CA GLU A 149 -3.45 -1.50 3.29
C GLU A 149 -2.25 -2.31 2.82
N THR A 150 -2.44 -3.60 2.61
CA THR A 150 -1.48 -4.46 1.90
C THR A 150 -2.10 -4.93 0.59
N HIS A 151 -1.29 -5.02 -0.45
CA HIS A 151 -1.66 -5.54 -1.76
C HIS A 151 -0.61 -6.52 -2.26
N ALA A 152 -1.02 -7.76 -2.53
CA ALA A 152 -0.18 -8.77 -3.13
C ALA A 152 0.08 -8.44 -4.60
N CYS A 153 1.26 -8.81 -5.07
CA CYS A 153 1.69 -8.54 -6.44
C CYS A 153 2.68 -9.61 -6.93
N PRO A 154 2.82 -9.81 -8.25
CA PRO A 154 3.76 -10.80 -8.76
C PRO A 154 5.21 -10.45 -8.38
N ALA A 155 5.89 -11.39 -7.72
CA ALA A 155 7.29 -11.24 -7.38
C ALA A 155 8.19 -11.27 -8.63
N PRO A 156 9.20 -10.38 -8.75
CA PRO A 156 9.49 -9.27 -7.85
C PRO A 156 8.55 -8.08 -8.09
N CYS A 157 7.94 -7.63 -7.01
CA CYS A 157 7.22 -6.37 -6.89
C CYS A 157 8.19 -5.21 -7.07
N ALA A 158 7.87 -4.31 -7.98
CA ALA A 158 8.56 -3.03 -8.10
C ALA A 158 7.53 -1.91 -8.12
N ILE A 159 7.66 -0.98 -7.17
CA ILE A 159 7.03 0.34 -7.18
C ILE A 159 8.07 1.41 -7.57
N ALA A 160 8.78 1.17 -8.67
CA ALA A 160 9.94 1.99 -9.07
C ALA A 160 9.55 3.37 -9.62
N ASP A 161 8.29 3.54 -10.03
CA ASP A 161 7.75 4.77 -10.61
C ASP A 161 6.29 4.98 -10.18
N GLU A 162 5.75 6.17 -10.45
CA GLU A 162 4.36 6.49 -10.08
C GLU A 162 3.34 5.55 -10.73
N ALA A 163 3.59 5.10 -11.97
CA ALA A 163 2.65 4.24 -12.71
C ALA A 163 2.55 2.83 -12.10
N SER A 164 3.68 2.26 -11.66
CA SER A 164 3.73 1.00 -10.94
C SER A 164 3.13 1.13 -9.54
N LEU A 165 3.36 2.25 -8.85
CA LEU A 165 2.73 2.55 -7.57
C LEU A 165 1.21 2.67 -7.66
N GLU A 166 0.70 3.39 -8.66
CA GLU A 166 -0.74 3.59 -8.90
C GLU A 166 -1.50 2.28 -9.11
N ARG A 167 -0.86 1.29 -9.75
CA ARG A 167 -1.44 -0.04 -9.97
C ARG A 167 -1.87 -0.74 -8.67
N TYR A 168 -1.15 -0.49 -7.58
CA TYR A 168 -1.37 -1.13 -6.28
C TYR A 168 -1.99 -0.18 -5.24
N ALA A 169 -2.20 1.10 -5.59
CA ALA A 169 -2.55 2.13 -4.63
C ALA A 169 -3.91 1.95 -3.95
N GLY A 170 -4.84 1.19 -4.54
CA GLY A 170 -6.14 0.93 -3.91
C GLY A 170 -6.85 2.22 -3.51
N SER A 171 -7.16 2.40 -2.22
CA SER A 171 -7.80 3.64 -1.74
C SER A 171 -6.86 4.86 -1.71
N PHE A 172 -5.56 4.65 -1.88
CA PHE A 172 -4.51 5.68 -1.88
C PHE A 172 -4.24 6.25 -3.28
N ALA A 173 -4.88 5.75 -4.35
CA ALA A 173 -4.66 6.24 -5.72
C ALA A 173 -4.68 7.79 -5.84
N PRO A 174 -5.59 8.54 -5.18
CA PRO A 174 -5.60 10.00 -5.23
C PRO A 174 -4.38 10.70 -4.60
N LEU A 175 -3.54 9.97 -3.85
CA LEU A 175 -2.35 10.49 -3.18
C LEU A 175 -1.06 10.20 -3.95
N VAL A 176 -1.08 9.32 -4.94
CA VAL A 176 0.12 8.82 -5.64
C VAL A 176 0.96 9.96 -6.21
N GLY A 177 0.36 10.87 -6.99
CA GLY A 177 1.07 12.01 -7.58
C GLY A 177 1.55 13.08 -6.59
N ARG A 178 1.36 12.85 -5.28
CA ARG A 178 1.90 13.71 -4.20
C ARG A 178 3.02 13.02 -3.43
N LEU A 179 3.19 11.72 -3.58
CA LEU A 179 4.26 10.98 -2.94
C LEU A 179 5.58 11.31 -3.63
N ARG A 180 6.64 11.36 -2.85
CA ARG A 180 8.02 11.43 -3.36
C ARG A 180 8.72 10.12 -3.07
N GLN A 181 9.54 9.67 -4.01
CA GLN A 181 10.40 8.52 -3.76
C GLN A 181 11.43 8.85 -2.69
N LEU A 182 11.56 7.94 -1.74
CA LEU A 182 12.36 8.07 -0.53
C LEU A 182 13.61 7.20 -0.60
N ASP A 183 13.43 5.96 -1.03
CA ASP A 183 14.46 4.99 -1.40
C ASP A 183 13.94 4.12 -2.57
N ASP A 184 14.68 3.09 -2.95
CA ASP A 184 14.33 2.18 -4.05
C ASP A 184 13.03 1.39 -3.82
N ARG A 185 12.58 1.30 -2.55
CA ARG A 185 11.40 0.54 -2.14
C ARG A 185 10.29 1.41 -1.58
N THR A 186 10.53 2.68 -1.31
CA THR A 186 9.63 3.49 -0.47
C THR A 186 9.27 4.81 -1.12
N TRP A 187 7.99 5.13 -1.04
CA TRP A 187 7.41 6.41 -1.39
C TRP A 187 6.79 7.05 -0.15
N TRP A 188 6.91 8.35 -0.03
CA TRP A 188 6.56 9.09 1.18
C TRP A 188 5.89 10.41 0.89
N LEU A 189 4.93 10.80 1.71
CA LEU A 189 4.41 12.16 1.80
C LEU A 189 4.35 12.55 3.27
N ASP A 190 4.95 13.69 3.57
CA ASP A 190 4.60 14.46 4.75
C ASP A 190 4.13 15.82 4.26
N ALA A 191 2.91 16.18 4.62
CA ALA A 191 2.34 17.46 4.25
C ALA A 191 2.15 18.31 5.51
N PRO A 192 2.26 19.65 5.38
CA PRO A 192 1.87 20.54 6.46
C PRO A 192 0.45 20.26 6.96
N ALA A 193 0.19 20.65 8.21
CA ALA A 193 -1.13 20.54 8.80
C ALA A 193 -2.21 21.18 7.90
N ASP A 194 -3.35 20.51 7.76
CA ASP A 194 -4.50 20.99 7.01
C ASP A 194 -5.26 22.11 7.76
N ASP A 195 -6.36 22.57 7.17
CA ASP A 195 -7.25 23.59 7.77
C ASP A 195 -7.87 23.16 9.11
N ARG A 196 -7.79 21.87 9.46
CA ARG A 196 -8.24 21.29 10.72
C ARG A 196 -7.09 21.12 11.72
N GLY A 197 -5.87 21.51 11.34
CA GLY A 197 -4.68 21.36 12.17
C GLY A 197 -4.11 19.95 12.20
N LEU A 198 -4.44 19.11 11.21
CA LEU A 198 -4.00 17.73 11.14
C LEU A 198 -2.88 17.55 10.12
N THR A 199 -1.79 16.93 10.52
CA THR A 199 -0.63 16.65 9.68
C THR A 199 -0.78 15.26 9.06
N PRO A 200 -0.99 15.15 7.73
CA PRO A 200 -1.07 13.85 7.06
C PRO A 200 0.32 13.31 6.72
N MET A 201 0.55 12.05 7.07
CA MET A 201 1.72 11.26 6.72
C MET A 201 1.26 10.06 5.90
N VAL A 202 1.95 9.78 4.79
CA VAL A 202 1.67 8.64 3.92
C VAL A 202 2.98 7.94 3.59
N MET A 203 2.97 6.61 3.65
CA MET A 203 4.03 5.75 3.17
C MET A 203 3.43 4.73 2.19
N ALA A 204 4.15 4.44 1.12
CA ALA A 204 3.97 3.23 0.34
C ALA A 204 5.30 2.50 0.21
N ARG A 205 5.33 1.18 0.42
CA ARG A 205 6.57 0.41 0.40
C ARG A 205 6.33 -1.00 -0.13
N ASN A 206 7.16 -1.49 -1.04
CA ASN A 206 7.19 -2.92 -1.35
C ASN A 206 8.06 -3.66 -0.33
N TYR A 207 7.60 -4.82 0.10
CA TYR A 207 8.27 -5.67 1.08
C TYR A 207 8.11 -7.14 0.71
N ASP A 208 8.99 -7.95 1.28
CA ASP A 208 9.00 -9.40 1.13
C ASP A 208 8.24 -10.03 2.30
N SER A 209 7.19 -10.78 2.01
CA SER A 209 6.34 -11.37 3.05
C SER A 209 6.78 -12.73 3.57
N ASP A 210 7.76 -13.39 2.92
CA ASP A 210 8.23 -14.74 3.29
C ASP A 210 9.76 -14.89 3.38
N ASP A 211 10.50 -13.78 3.36
CA ASP A 211 11.96 -13.68 3.49
C ASP A 211 12.74 -14.37 2.35
N ASP A 212 12.15 -14.56 1.16
CA ASP A 212 12.80 -15.17 -0.01
C ASP A 212 13.69 -14.22 -0.83
N GLN A 213 13.79 -12.95 -0.38
CA GLN A 213 14.45 -11.80 -0.99
C GLN A 213 13.76 -11.24 -2.25
N GLN A 214 12.50 -11.60 -2.50
CA GLN A 214 11.71 -11.09 -3.62
C GLN A 214 10.45 -10.41 -3.09
N PRO A 215 10.42 -9.07 -3.03
CA PRO A 215 9.23 -8.34 -2.62
C PRO A 215 8.00 -8.84 -3.38
N ASP A 216 6.93 -9.18 -2.67
CA ASP A 216 5.71 -9.75 -3.22
C ASP A 216 4.45 -9.02 -2.70
N GLN A 217 4.64 -8.02 -1.84
CA GLN A 217 3.60 -7.17 -1.30
C GLN A 217 3.92 -5.68 -1.48
N VAL A 218 2.87 -4.86 -1.49
CA VAL A 218 2.96 -3.40 -1.32
C VAL A 218 2.14 -3.01 -0.09
N LEU A 219 2.81 -2.40 0.89
CA LEU A 219 2.20 -1.74 2.04
C LEU A 219 1.88 -0.30 1.69
N PHE A 220 0.68 0.17 2.01
CA PHE A 220 0.33 1.58 2.13
C PHE A 220 -0.08 1.88 3.57
N ALA A 221 0.48 2.94 4.14
CA ALA A 221 0.13 3.41 5.46
C ALA A 221 -0.18 4.91 5.40
N PHE A 222 -1.26 5.33 6.04
CA PHE A 222 -1.66 6.72 6.20
C PHE A 222 -1.95 6.99 7.67
N PHE A 223 -1.40 8.06 8.22
CA PHE A 223 -1.79 8.59 9.52
C PHE A 223 -2.09 10.08 9.37
N SER A 224 -3.07 10.59 10.11
CA SER A 224 -3.37 12.01 10.16
C SER A 224 -3.52 12.44 11.61
N ALA A 225 -2.58 13.22 12.11
CA ALA A 225 -2.44 13.49 13.53
C ALA A 225 -2.51 14.97 13.87
N SER A 226 -3.08 15.27 15.03
CA SER A 226 -3.05 16.62 15.63
C SER A 226 -1.62 16.94 16.09
N ALA A 227 -1.26 18.22 16.24
CA ALA A 227 0.10 18.62 16.61
C ALA A 227 0.69 17.88 17.85
N PRO A 228 -0.06 17.66 18.95
CA PRO A 228 0.39 16.82 20.07
C PRO A 228 0.73 15.36 19.71
N ASP A 229 0.08 14.81 18.69
CA ASP A 229 0.14 13.39 18.34
C ASP A 229 1.02 13.08 17.12
N VAL A 230 1.51 14.12 16.41
CA VAL A 230 2.34 13.97 15.20
C VAL A 230 3.58 13.14 15.47
N GLU A 231 4.25 13.35 16.60
CA GLU A 231 5.45 12.60 16.96
C GLU A 231 5.15 11.10 17.12
N MET A 232 4.06 10.75 17.81
CA MET A 232 3.66 9.35 18.02
C MET A 232 3.25 8.67 16.72
N ALA A 233 2.49 9.36 15.86
CA ALA A 233 2.12 8.86 14.55
C ALA A 233 3.34 8.69 13.64
N GLY A 234 4.30 9.61 13.70
CA GLY A 234 5.58 9.49 13.01
C GLY A 234 6.41 8.31 13.50
N LYS A 235 6.52 8.09 14.83
CA LYS A 235 7.19 6.93 15.44
C LYS A 235 6.56 5.61 14.97
N THR A 236 5.24 5.55 14.91
CA THR A 236 4.49 4.38 14.39
C THR A 236 4.82 4.13 12.92
N MET A 237 4.83 5.18 12.09
CA MET A 237 5.17 5.08 10.67
C MET A 237 6.64 4.66 10.46
N ARG A 238 7.56 5.14 11.31
CA ARG A 238 8.97 4.73 11.32
C ARG A 238 9.12 3.24 11.67
N ASP A 239 8.40 2.74 12.67
CA ASP A 239 8.46 1.34 13.07
C ASP A 239 7.90 0.42 11.96
N LEU A 240 6.82 0.82 11.27
CA LEU A 240 6.36 0.14 10.06
C LEU A 240 7.43 0.11 8.97
N TYR A 241 8.10 1.23 8.70
CA TYR A 241 9.19 1.28 7.71
C TYR A 241 10.34 0.33 8.06
N ASP A 242 10.80 0.34 9.31
CA ASP A 242 11.99 -0.40 9.73
C ASP A 242 11.78 -1.93 9.70
N ARG A 243 10.53 -2.36 9.86
CA ARG A 243 10.17 -3.79 9.97
C ARG A 243 9.81 -4.45 8.65
N GLN A 244 9.14 -3.76 7.73
CA GLN A 244 8.77 -4.37 6.44
C GLN A 244 9.95 -4.34 5.46
N ARG A 245 10.88 -5.29 5.56
CA ARG A 245 12.12 -5.27 4.76
C ARG A 245 11.98 -5.84 3.37
#